data_AF-A0A949B536-F1
#
_entry.id   AF-A0A949B536-F1
#
_cell.length_a   1.000
_cell.length_b   1.000
_cell.length_c   1.000
_cell.angle_alpha   90.00
_cell.angle_beta   90.00
_cell.angle_gamma   90.00
#
_symmetry.space_group_name_H-M   'P 1'
#
loop_
_entity.id
_entity.type
_entity.pdbx_description
1 polymer ?
#
loop_
_entity_poly.entity_id
_entity_poly.type
_entity_poly.pdbx_seq_one_letter_code
_entity_poly.pdbx_strand_id
1 'polypeptide(L)'
;LPSLSRQFNLSGRKFLNAGKRSVIRLMTPRGMRYQDAYARAHPFSAMVDGMLNPQMVDETADIMRAAIADDTQINVIINNRSGGNAPIIAQKIAKEFLADH
;
A
#
# COMPACT_ATOMS: atom_id res chain seq x y z
N LEU A 1 -12.51 1.11 1.77
CA LEU A 1 -12.12 -0.22 1.22
C LEU A 1 -11.68 -1.12 2.37
N PRO A 2 -11.85 -2.45 2.26
CA PRO A 2 -11.26 -3.40 3.21
C PRO A 2 -9.72 -3.33 3.18
N SER A 3 -9.03 -3.99 4.12
CA SER A 3 -7.55 -4.04 4.11
C SER A 3 -7.02 -4.71 2.84
N LEU A 4 -5.73 -4.53 2.53
CA LEU A 4 -5.13 -5.11 1.34
C LEU A 4 -5.13 -6.63 1.41
N SER A 5 -4.82 -7.20 2.59
CA SER A 5 -4.89 -8.64 2.81
C SER A 5 -6.29 -9.18 2.54
N ARG A 6 -7.34 -8.49 3.03
CA ARG A 6 -8.73 -8.91 2.76
C ARG A 6 -9.09 -8.79 1.28
N GLN A 7 -8.64 -7.73 0.59
CA GLN A 7 -8.84 -7.60 -0.86
C GLN A 7 -8.18 -8.76 -1.63
N PHE A 8 -6.96 -9.12 -1.25
CA PHE A 8 -6.23 -10.22 -1.88
C PHE A 8 -6.84 -11.60 -1.56
N ASN A 9 -7.33 -11.80 -0.34
CA ASN A 9 -8.05 -13.03 0.02
C ASN A 9 -9.37 -13.17 -0.76
N LEU A 10 -10.08 -12.06 -1.04
CA LEU A 10 -11.28 -12.08 -1.87
C LEU A 10 -11.00 -12.46 -3.33
N SER A 11 -9.78 -12.29 -3.83
CA SER A 11 -9.36 -12.81 -5.14
C SER A 11 -8.88 -14.27 -5.09
N GLY A 12 -9.04 -14.95 -3.95
CA GLY A 12 -8.48 -16.28 -3.72
C GLY A 12 -6.95 -16.28 -3.66
N ARG A 13 -6.33 -15.12 -3.36
CA ARG A 13 -4.88 -14.89 -3.39
C ARG A 13 -4.25 -15.15 -4.76
N LYS A 14 -5.01 -14.88 -5.83
CA LYS A 14 -4.57 -15.06 -7.22
C LYS A 14 -4.54 -13.74 -7.98
N PHE A 15 -3.66 -13.67 -8.98
CA PHE A 15 -3.62 -12.61 -9.98
C PHE A 15 -4.28 -13.14 -11.26
N LEU A 16 -5.47 -12.63 -11.56
CA LEU A 16 -6.38 -13.27 -12.53
C LEU A 16 -6.26 -12.75 -13.96
N ASN A 17 -5.49 -11.68 -14.21
CA ASN A 17 -5.38 -11.15 -15.56
C ASN A 17 -4.41 -11.98 -16.42
N ALA A 18 -4.75 -12.15 -17.70
CA ALA A 18 -3.90 -12.90 -18.63
C ALA A 18 -2.54 -12.24 -18.88
N GLY A 19 -2.45 -10.91 -18.69
CA GLY A 19 -1.23 -10.15 -18.91
C GLY A 19 -0.22 -10.19 -17.77
N LYS A 20 -0.49 -10.93 -16.68
CA LYS A 20 0.36 -11.02 -15.49
C LYS A 20 0.79 -9.65 -14.94
N ARG A 21 -0.20 -8.76 -14.80
CA ARG A 21 -0.03 -7.40 -14.25
C ARG A 21 -0.99 -7.11 -13.12
N SER A 22 -0.51 -6.49 -12.06
CA SER A 22 -1.31 -6.07 -10.90
C SER A 22 -0.98 -4.64 -10.48
N VAL A 23 -1.95 -3.98 -9.84
CA VAL A 23 -1.79 -2.64 -9.28
C VAL A 23 -2.30 -2.61 -7.85
N ILE A 24 -1.47 -2.14 -6.92
CA ILE A 24 -1.88 -1.77 -5.57
C ILE A 24 -1.98 -0.25 -5.51
N ARG A 25 -3.06 0.28 -4.94
CA ARG A 25 -3.20 1.72 -4.70
C ARG A 25 -3.44 1.99 -3.22
N LEU A 26 -2.49 2.64 -2.57
CA LEU A 26 -2.63 3.05 -1.16
C LEU A 26 -3.44 4.33 -1.07
N MET A 27 -4.58 4.24 -0.40
CA MET A 27 -5.57 5.32 -0.30
C MET A 27 -5.57 5.98 1.08
N THR A 28 -6.42 7.00 1.25
CA THR A 28 -6.67 7.66 2.53
C THR A 28 -6.96 6.62 3.63
N PRO A 29 -6.46 6.84 4.87
CA PRO A 29 -6.70 5.94 5.99
C PRO A 29 -8.19 5.63 6.19
N ARG A 30 -8.48 4.40 6.58
CA ARG A 30 -9.86 3.95 6.84
C ARG A 30 -10.46 4.78 7.98
N GLY A 31 -11.70 5.21 7.81
CA GLY A 31 -12.41 6.02 8.82
C GLY A 31 -12.05 7.51 8.81
N MET A 32 -11.12 7.96 7.96
CA MET A 32 -10.77 9.37 7.84
C MET A 32 -11.47 10.01 6.64
N ARG A 33 -12.14 11.15 6.85
CA ARG A 33 -12.71 11.90 5.74
C ARG A 33 -11.59 12.46 4.86
N TYR A 34 -11.90 12.62 3.58
CA TYR A 34 -10.96 13.16 2.59
C TYR A 34 -10.33 14.48 3.05
N GLN A 35 -11.16 15.42 3.51
CA GLN A 35 -10.74 16.78 3.84
C GLN A 35 -9.83 16.78 5.07
N ASP A 36 -10.18 16.00 6.10
CA ASP A 36 -9.38 15.84 7.31
C ASP A 36 -8.00 15.25 6.98
N ALA A 37 -7.96 14.23 6.12
CA ALA A 37 -6.70 13.64 5.68
C ALA A 37 -5.83 14.63 4.92
N TYR A 38 -6.44 15.46 4.07
CA TYR A 38 -5.72 16.50 3.34
C TYR A 38 -5.16 17.55 4.30
N ALA A 39 -5.99 18.09 5.19
CA ALA A 39 -5.59 19.13 6.14
C ALA A 39 -4.47 18.67 7.07
N ARG A 40 -4.51 17.41 7.51
CA ARG A 40 -3.45 16.82 8.35
C ARG A 40 -2.16 16.55 7.59
N ALA A 41 -2.25 16.12 6.34
CA ALA A 41 -1.09 15.67 5.58
C ALA A 41 -0.41 16.78 4.77
N HIS A 42 -1.11 17.86 4.42
CA HIS A 42 -0.52 19.00 3.72
C HIS A 42 0.58 19.66 4.58
N PRO A 43 1.75 20.02 4.02
CA PRO A 43 2.10 20.11 2.59
C PRO A 43 2.71 18.83 1.98
N PHE A 44 2.43 17.67 2.57
CA PHE A 44 2.91 16.36 2.15
C PHE A 44 4.42 16.15 2.22
N SER A 45 5.09 16.94 3.06
CA SER A 45 6.55 16.95 3.20
C SER A 45 7.08 15.95 4.24
N ALA A 46 6.25 15.48 5.16
CA ALA A 46 6.65 14.61 6.26
C ALA A 46 5.62 13.52 6.54
N MET A 47 6.02 12.52 7.34
CA MET A 47 5.07 11.55 7.89
C MET A 47 4.18 12.22 8.93
N VAL A 48 2.92 11.82 8.99
CA VAL A 48 1.97 12.27 10.01
C VAL A 48 1.62 11.10 10.92
N ASP A 49 1.86 11.30 12.21
CA ASP A 49 1.60 10.28 13.22
C ASP A 49 0.13 9.84 13.22
N GLY A 50 -0.07 8.52 13.29
CA GLY A 50 -1.39 7.89 13.26
C GLY A 50 -2.12 7.95 11.93
N MET A 51 -1.52 8.47 10.85
CA MET A 51 -2.13 8.38 9.50
C MET A 51 -1.78 7.07 8.79
N LEU A 52 -0.50 6.75 8.67
CA LEU A 52 -0.09 5.49 8.04
C LEU A 52 -0.40 4.32 8.97
N ASN A 53 -1.23 3.38 8.50
CA ASN A 53 -1.40 2.10 9.19
C ASN A 53 -0.14 1.23 8.92
N PRO A 54 0.65 0.83 9.94
CA PRO A 54 1.84 -0.01 9.74
C PRO A 54 1.55 -1.30 8.97
N GLN A 55 0.43 -1.96 9.27
CA GLN A 55 -0.01 -3.19 8.57
C GLN A 55 -0.17 -2.99 7.06
N MET A 56 -0.43 -1.77 6.59
CA MET A 56 -0.52 -1.50 5.15
C MET A 56 0.84 -1.67 4.47
N VAL A 57 1.94 -1.39 5.17
CA VAL A 57 3.31 -1.59 4.67
C VAL A 57 3.55 -3.09 4.52
N ASP A 58 3.31 -3.85 5.59
CA ASP A 58 3.49 -5.31 5.66
C ASP A 58 2.63 -6.01 4.60
N GLU A 59 1.33 -5.72 4.57
CA GLU A 59 0.40 -6.31 3.59
C GLU A 59 0.79 -5.98 2.14
N THR A 60 1.35 -4.79 1.88
CA THR A 60 1.81 -4.42 0.54
C THR A 60 3.04 -5.25 0.16
N ALA A 61 4.01 -5.37 1.05
CA ALA A 61 5.21 -6.17 0.84
C ALA A 61 4.87 -7.66 0.61
N ASP A 62 3.94 -8.22 1.39
CA ASP A 62 3.47 -9.60 1.23
C ASP A 62 2.81 -9.84 -0.13
N ILE A 63 1.97 -8.92 -0.59
CA ILE A 63 1.34 -9.04 -1.92
C ILE A 63 2.40 -8.87 -3.02
N MET A 64 3.41 -8.00 -2.83
CA MET A 64 4.53 -7.88 -3.77
C MET A 64 5.32 -9.17 -3.91
N ARG A 65 5.65 -9.83 -2.79
CA ARG A 65 6.33 -11.14 -2.79
C ARG A 65 5.47 -12.20 -3.48
N ALA A 66 4.18 -12.26 -3.16
CA ALA A 66 3.25 -13.20 -3.80
C ALA A 66 3.13 -12.97 -5.31
N ALA A 67 3.16 -11.71 -5.76
CA ALA A 67 3.13 -11.38 -7.18
C ALA A 67 4.39 -11.87 -7.90
N ILE A 68 5.57 -11.64 -7.33
CA ILE A 68 6.84 -12.11 -7.91
C ILE A 68 6.87 -13.64 -7.97
N ALA A 69 6.41 -14.32 -6.92
CA ALA A 69 6.33 -15.79 -6.90
C ALA A 69 5.37 -16.36 -7.96
N ASP A 70 4.37 -15.58 -8.41
CA ASP A 70 3.41 -15.94 -9.47
C ASP A 70 3.80 -15.39 -10.86
N ASP A 71 5.03 -14.88 -11.02
CA ASP A 71 5.51 -14.22 -12.25
C ASP A 71 4.60 -13.07 -12.72
N THR A 72 4.06 -12.32 -11.75
CA THR A 72 3.18 -11.17 -11.98
C THR A 72 3.92 -9.85 -11.74
N GLN A 73 3.95 -8.99 -12.75
CA GLN A 73 4.43 -7.62 -12.63
C GLN A 73 3.47 -6.78 -11.78
N ILE A 74 3.95 -6.27 -10.64
CA ILE A 74 3.15 -5.47 -9.73
C ILE A 74 3.60 -4.00 -9.68
N ASN A 75 2.64 -3.08 -9.72
CA ASN A 75 2.89 -1.64 -9.59
C ASN A 75 2.21 -1.12 -8.33
N VAL A 76 2.94 -0.35 -7.50
CA VAL A 76 2.41 0.24 -6.27
C VAL A 76 2.27 1.75 -6.43
N ILE A 77 1.04 2.25 -6.29
CA ILE A 77 0.71 3.67 -6.37
C ILE A 77 0.39 4.18 -4.97
N ILE A 78 1.18 5.13 -4.47
CA ILE A 78 1.04 5.66 -3.12
C ILE A 78 0.43 7.05 -3.18
N ASN A 79 -0.70 7.25 -2.50
CA ASN A 79 -1.27 8.58 -2.30
C ASN A 79 -0.64 9.22 -1.05
N ASN A 80 -0.15 10.46 -1.15
CA ASN A 80 0.43 11.17 0.01
C ASN A 80 -0.50 11.17 1.23
N ARG A 81 -1.82 11.23 1.01
CA ARG A 81 -2.83 11.21 2.10
C ARG A 81 -2.88 9.90 2.88
N SER A 82 -2.22 8.84 2.43
CA SER A 82 -2.12 7.58 3.19
C SER A 82 -1.28 7.71 4.46
N GLY A 83 -0.34 8.68 4.51
CA GLY A 83 0.55 8.82 5.67
C GLY A 83 1.32 10.13 5.78
N GLY A 84 1.10 11.08 4.88
CA GLY A 84 1.80 12.37 4.83
C GLY A 84 2.75 12.47 3.64
N ASN A 85 3.59 11.47 3.37
CA ASN A 85 4.66 11.58 2.38
C ASN A 85 4.83 10.27 1.59
N ALA A 86 4.42 10.24 0.31
CA ALA A 86 4.50 9.04 -0.52
C ALA A 86 5.93 8.51 -0.72
N PRO A 87 6.96 9.33 -1.01
CA PRO A 87 8.35 8.85 -1.07
C PRO A 87 8.82 8.11 0.19
N ILE A 88 8.52 8.62 1.38
CA ILE A 88 8.92 7.95 2.64
C ILE A 88 8.16 6.64 2.81
N ILE A 89 6.86 6.60 2.46
CA ILE A 89 6.06 5.38 2.50
C ILE A 89 6.60 4.34 1.51
N ALA A 90 7.02 4.78 0.31
CA ALA A 90 7.64 3.91 -0.69
C ALA A 90 8.92 3.28 -0.14
N GLN A 91 9.76 4.06 0.53
CA GLN A 91 10.97 3.54 1.18
C GLN A 91 10.64 2.55 2.30
N LYS A 92 9.60 2.80 3.11
CA LYS A 92 9.16 1.85 4.14
C LYS A 92 8.72 0.52 3.54
N ILE A 93 7.93 0.55 2.46
CA ILE A 93 7.49 -0.66 1.75
C ILE A 93 8.67 -1.39 1.11
N ALA A 94 9.59 -0.66 0.47
CA ALA A 94 10.78 -1.26 -0.12
C ALA A 94 11.68 -1.92 0.92
N LYS A 95 11.89 -1.26 2.08
CA LYS A 95 12.64 -1.83 3.21
C LYS A 95 11.97 -3.08 3.75
N GLU A 96 10.66 -3.04 3.97
CA GLU A 96 9.91 -4.20 4.45
C GLU A 96 9.99 -5.34 3.44
N PHE A 97 9.77 -5.06 2.15
CA PHE A 97 9.86 -6.06 1.08
C PHE A 97 11.23 -6.76 1.02
N LEU A 98 12.32 -5.99 1.19
CA LEU A 98 13.70 -6.48 1.17
C LEU A 98 14.17 -7.10 2.50
N ALA A 99 13.38 -7.01 3.57
CA ALA A 99 13.74 -7.66 4.82
C ALA A 99 13.71 -9.19 4.64
N ASP A 100 14.79 -9.85 5.03
CA ASP A 100 14.90 -11.31 5.04
C ASP A 100 13.93 -11.86 6.11
N HIS A 101 12.97 -12.67 5.67
CA HIS A 101 12.05 -13.45 6.53
C HIS A 101 12.16 -14.94 6.21
#